data_AF-A0A8J3GEI6-F1
#
_entry.id   AF-A0A8J3GEI6-F1
#
_cell.length_a   1.000
_cell.length_b   1.000
_cell.length_c   1.000
_cell.angle_alpha   90.00
_cell.angle_beta   90.00
_cell.angle_gamma   90.00
#
_symmetry.space_group_name_H-M   'P 1'
#
loop_
_entity.id
_entity.type
_entity.pdbx_description
1 polymer ?
#
loop_
_entity_poly.entity_id
_entity_poly.type
_entity_poly.pdbx_seq_one_letter_code
_entity_poly.pdbx_strand_id
1 'polypeptide(L)'
;MSGINEIIDNEVKSNDVVLFMKGTPSFPQCGFSGQVVQILDYLGVAYKGINVLETNELRQGIKDYSNWPTIPQLYVKGEFVGGCDIIREMFQSGELKTFLADKGVEQAA
;
A
#
# COMPACT_ATOMS: atom_id res chain seq x y z
N MET A 1 -10.89 20.30 7.36
CA MET A 1 -10.37 19.01 6.85
C MET A 1 -9.72 18.32 8.04
N SER A 2 -10.01 17.03 8.25
CA SER A 2 -9.45 16.27 9.36
C SER A 2 -7.95 16.11 9.14
N GLY A 3 -7.11 16.52 10.09
CA GLY A 3 -5.64 16.55 9.91
C GLY A 3 -5.04 15.19 9.49
N ILE A 4 -5.71 14.08 9.80
CA ILE A 4 -5.26 12.74 9.41
C ILE A 4 -5.30 12.49 7.88
N ASN A 5 -6.28 13.06 7.18
CA ASN A 5 -6.38 12.89 5.72
C ASN A 5 -5.27 13.64 5.01
N GLU A 6 -4.86 14.80 5.53
CA GLU A 6 -3.70 15.55 5.03
C GLU A 6 -2.40 14.78 5.27
N ILE A 7 -2.26 14.09 6.40
CA ILE A 7 -1.11 13.21 6.65
C ILE A 7 -1.07 12.08 5.63
N ILE A 8 -2.18 11.37 5.44
CA ILE A 8 -2.30 10.28 4.45
C ILE A 8 -1.95 10.79 3.05
N ASP A 9 -2.53 11.92 2.65
CA ASP A 9 -2.30 12.55 1.34
C ASP A 9 -0.82 12.93 1.14
N ASN A 10 -0.18 13.49 2.17
CA ASN A 10 1.24 13.81 2.13
C ASN A 10 2.10 12.54 2.01
N GLU A 11 1.79 11.47 2.74
CA GLU A 11 2.53 10.21 2.68
C GLU A 11 2.46 9.58 1.28
N VAL A 12 1.26 9.51 0.68
CA VAL A 12 1.06 8.92 -0.66
C VAL A 12 1.64 9.78 -1.79
N LYS A 13 1.79 11.08 -1.58
CA LYS A 13 2.43 11.99 -2.55
C LYS A 13 3.94 12.10 -2.40
N SER A 14 4.45 11.93 -1.18
CA SER A 14 5.89 12.04 -0.88
C SER A 14 6.66 10.76 -1.24
N ASN A 15 5.96 9.62 -1.34
CA ASN A 15 6.57 8.33 -1.62
C ASN A 15 5.97 7.74 -2.89
N ASP A 16 6.80 7.07 -3.69
CA ASP A 16 6.37 6.46 -4.94
C ASP A 16 5.47 5.24 -4.74
N VAL A 17 5.68 4.48 -3.67
CA VAL A 17 4.84 3.33 -3.32
C VAL A 17 4.60 3.34 -1.82
N VAL A 18 3.33 3.31 -1.41
CA VAL A 18 2.91 3.30 -0.01
C VAL A 18 1.96 2.15 0.24
N LEU A 19 2.29 1.35 1.25
CA LEU A 19 1.47 0.24 1.71
C LEU A 19 0.93 0.53 3.10
N PHE A 20 -0.37 0.78 3.21
CA PHE A 20 -1.06 0.82 4.50
C PHE A 20 -1.38 -0.61 4.93
N MET A 21 -0.80 -1.03 6.05
CA MET A 21 -0.88 -2.41 6.52
C MET A 21 -1.07 -2.52 8.03
N LYS A 22 -1.46 -3.71 8.49
CA LYS A 22 -1.54 -4.03 9.92
C LYS A 22 -0.21 -4.61 10.39
N GLY A 23 0.52 -3.86 11.20
CA GLY A 23 1.90 -4.18 11.58
C GLY A 23 2.89 -3.48 10.65
N THR A 24 4.12 -4.00 10.58
CA THR A 24 5.21 -3.44 9.76
C THR A 24 5.68 -4.46 8.73
N PRO A 25 6.41 -4.05 7.67
CA PRO A 25 6.95 -4.99 6.69
C PRO A 25 7.81 -6.11 7.34
N SER A 26 8.58 -5.76 8.37
CA SER A 26 9.38 -6.74 9.13
C SER A 26 8.56 -7.62 10.07
N PHE A 27 7.42 -7.14 10.57
CA PHE A 27 6.53 -7.85 11.48
C PHE A 27 5.06 -7.63 11.10
N PRO A 28 4.57 -8.31 10.04
CA PRO A 28 3.18 -8.22 9.64
C PRO A 28 2.30 -8.88 10.70
N GLN A 29 1.28 -8.16 11.19
CA GLN A 29 0.32 -8.67 12.18
C GLN A 29 -0.95 -9.25 11.53
N CYS A 30 -0.98 -9.36 10.22
CA CYS A 30 -2.11 -9.87 9.45
C CYS A 30 -1.61 -10.63 8.22
N GLY A 31 -2.15 -11.82 7.95
CA GLY A 31 -1.76 -12.64 6.81
C GLY A 31 -1.89 -11.91 5.46
N PHE A 32 -2.96 -11.14 5.28
CA PHE A 32 -3.17 -10.32 4.07
C PHE A 32 -2.09 -9.25 3.91
N SER A 33 -1.72 -8.59 5.01
CA SER A 33 -0.63 -7.60 5.01
C SER A 33 0.73 -8.26 4.66
N GLY A 34 0.99 -9.44 5.21
CA GLY A 34 2.18 -10.21 4.88
C GLY A 34 2.24 -10.66 3.41
N GLN A 35 1.09 -11.02 2.82
CA GLN A 35 1.03 -11.39 1.40
C GLN A 35 1.41 -10.23 0.47
N VAL A 36 0.90 -9.02 0.73
CA VAL A 36 1.25 -7.86 -0.10
C VAL A 36 2.73 -7.50 0.06
N VAL A 37 3.26 -7.54 1.29
CA VAL A 37 4.71 -7.36 1.55
C VAL A 37 5.54 -8.35 0.74
N GLN A 38 5.20 -9.64 0.77
CA GLN A 38 5.92 -10.66 0.01
C GLN A 38 5.89 -10.41 -1.50
N ILE A 39 4.76 -9.95 -2.03
CA ILE A 39 4.63 -9.62 -3.45
C ILE A 39 5.54 -8.43 -3.81
N LEU A 40 5.52 -7.36 -3.02
CA LEU A 40 6.34 -6.17 -3.28
C LEU A 40 7.84 -6.48 -3.13
N ASP A 41 8.21 -7.25 -2.11
CA ASP A 41 9.58 -7.71 -1.89
C ASP A 41 10.05 -8.61 -3.05
N TYR A 42 9.19 -9.50 -3.55
CA TYR A 42 9.49 -10.35 -4.71
C TYR A 42 9.69 -9.53 -5.99
N LEU A 43 8.91 -8.46 -6.16
CA LEU A 43 9.07 -7.51 -7.27
C LEU A 43 10.29 -6.59 -7.10
N GLY A 44 10.94 -6.61 -5.93
CA GLY A 44 12.11 -5.78 -5.65
C GLY A 44 11.81 -4.29 -5.62
N VAL A 45 10.58 -3.91 -5.28
CA VAL A 45 10.14 -2.51 -5.30
C VAL A 45 10.41 -1.85 -3.95
N ALA A 46 10.93 -0.63 -3.96
CA ALA A 46 11.00 0.18 -2.76
C ALA A 46 9.62 0.73 -2.40
N TYR A 47 9.12 0.41 -1.20
CA TYR A 47 7.84 0.92 -0.70
C TYR A 47 7.92 1.34 0.76
N LYS A 48 7.02 2.25 1.14
CA LYS A 48 6.83 2.69 2.51
C LYS A 48 5.69 1.88 3.15
N GLY A 49 6.01 1.05 4.13
CA GLY A 49 5.01 0.38 4.96
C GLY A 49 4.54 1.28 6.11
N ILE A 50 3.25 1.60 6.15
CA ILE A 50 2.62 2.41 7.21
C ILE A 50 1.74 1.51 8.06
N ASN A 51 2.00 1.50 9.38
CA ASN A 51 1.27 0.69 10.33
C ASN A 51 -0.02 1.39 10.79
N VAL A 52 -1.17 0.95 10.27
CA VAL A 52 -2.47 1.54 10.66
C VAL A 52 -2.90 1.16 12.08
N LEU A 53 -2.21 0.24 12.76
CA LEU A 53 -2.52 -0.13 14.14
C LEU A 53 -1.93 0.84 15.17
N GLU A 54 -1.03 1.74 14.76
CA GLU A 54 -0.44 2.72 15.70
C GLU A 54 -1.47 3.72 16.20
N THR A 55 -2.42 4.13 15.36
CA THR A 55 -3.45 5.11 15.73
C THR A 55 -4.81 4.75 15.12
N ASN A 56 -5.87 4.81 15.93
CA ASN A 56 -7.24 4.56 15.45
C ASN A 56 -7.67 5.58 14.38
N GLU A 57 -7.19 6.82 14.48
CA GLU A 57 -7.43 7.87 13.49
C GLU A 57 -6.88 7.48 12.13
N LEU A 58 -5.65 6.96 12.05
CA LEU A 58 -5.04 6.52 10.79
C LEU A 58 -5.81 5.34 10.19
N ARG A 59 -6.21 4.38 11.04
CA ARG A 59 -7.00 3.22 10.63
C ARG A 59 -8.35 3.59 10.03
N GLN A 60 -9.02 4.60 10.59
CA GLN A 60 -10.32 5.04 10.11
C GLN A 60 -10.15 5.99 8.92
N GLY A 61 -9.23 6.96 9.03
CA GLY A 61 -8.92 7.93 8.00
C GLY A 61 -8.53 7.31 6.67
N ILE A 62 -7.72 6.25 6.67
CA ILE A 62 -7.36 5.59 5.41
C ILE A 62 -8.54 4.92 4.70
N LYS A 63 -9.50 4.38 5.46
CA LYS A 63 -10.70 3.78 4.89
C LYS A 63 -11.62 4.84 4.30
N ASP A 64 -11.75 5.97 4.99
CA ASP A 64 -12.56 7.08 4.53
C ASP A 64 -11.90 7.78 3.33
N TYR A 65 -10.57 7.89 3.31
CA TYR A 65 -9.78 8.49 2.22
C TYR A 65 -9.83 7.65 0.93
N SER A 66 -9.60 6.34 1.04
CA SER A 66 -9.72 5.41 -0.11
C SER A 66 -11.15 5.13 -0.53
N ASN A 67 -12.12 5.48 0.33
CA ASN A 67 -13.48 4.95 0.27
C ASN A 67 -13.50 3.40 0.19
N TRP A 68 -12.55 2.76 0.89
CA TRP A 68 -12.33 1.32 0.86
C TRP A 68 -12.31 0.70 2.28
N PRO A 69 -13.15 -0.31 2.57
CA PRO A 69 -13.35 -0.76 3.95
C PRO A 69 -12.24 -1.68 4.48
N THR A 70 -11.40 -2.24 3.61
CA THR A 70 -10.42 -3.29 3.97
C THR A 70 -8.97 -2.79 3.99
N ILE A 71 -8.12 -3.51 4.71
CA ILE A 71 -6.67 -3.30 4.87
C ILE A 71 -6.02 -4.68 4.67
N PRO A 72 -4.88 -4.81 3.97
CA PRO A 72 -3.98 -3.75 3.46
C PRO A 72 -4.51 -2.97 2.26
N GLN A 73 -3.96 -1.77 2.03
CA GLN A 73 -4.22 -0.91 0.88
C GLN A 73 -2.90 -0.42 0.27
N LEU A 74 -2.76 -0.55 -1.05
CA LEU A 74 -1.58 -0.12 -1.79
C LEU A 74 -1.86 1.16 -2.59
N TYR A 75 -0.92 2.08 -2.52
CA TYR A 75 -0.88 3.30 -3.30
C TYR A 75 0.43 3.36 -4.09
N VAL A 76 0.34 3.84 -5.33
CA VAL A 76 1.49 4.03 -6.22
C VAL A 76 1.38 5.41 -6.85
N LYS A 77 2.40 6.26 -6.64
CA LYS A 77 2.46 7.66 -7.13
C LYS A 77 1.19 8.45 -6.77
N GLY A 78 0.69 8.28 -5.54
CA GLY A 78 -0.55 8.90 -5.06
C GLY A 78 -1.86 8.25 -5.54
N GLU A 79 -1.80 7.24 -6.40
CA GLU A 79 -2.98 6.55 -6.94
C GLU A 79 -3.30 5.30 -6.13
N PHE A 80 -4.57 5.14 -5.74
CA PHE A 80 -5.04 3.93 -5.06
C PHE A 80 -5.11 2.77 -6.05
N VAL A 81 -4.36 1.70 -5.77
CA VAL A 81 -4.33 0.49 -6.61
C VAL A 81 -5.39 -0.51 -6.17
N GLY A 82 -5.47 -0.77 -4.86
CA GLY A 82 -6.41 -1.75 -4.33
C GLY A 82 -6.00 -2.38 -3.01
N GLY A 83 -6.80 -3.35 -2.58
CA GLY A 83 -6.52 -4.19 -1.42
C GLY A 83 -5.75 -5.47 -1.75
N CYS A 84 -5.55 -6.33 -0.75
CA CYS A 84 -4.78 -7.58 -0.88
C CYS A 84 -5.21 -8.47 -2.05
N ASP A 85 -6.51 -8.69 -2.23
CA ASP A 85 -7.03 -9.60 -3.25
C ASP A 85 -6.74 -9.07 -4.67
N ILE A 86 -7.00 -7.78 -4.90
CA ILE A 86 -6.74 -7.10 -6.17
C ILE A 86 -5.23 -7.14 -6.49
N ILE A 87 -4.38 -6.80 -5.52
CA ILE A 87 -2.92 -6.82 -5.70
C ILE A 87 -2.43 -8.23 -6.06
N ARG A 88 -2.99 -9.25 -5.40
CA ARG A 88 -2.64 -10.64 -5.67
C ARG A 88 -3.07 -11.07 -7.07
N GLU A 89 -4.28 -10.70 -7.50
CA GLU A 89 -4.76 -11.00 -8.85
C GLU A 89 -3.93 -10.28 -9.92
N MET A 90 -3.65 -8.99 -9.74
CA MET A 90 -2.79 -8.21 -10.63
C MET A 90 -1.36 -8.75 -10.67
N PHE A 91 -0.85 -9.28 -9.57
CA PHE A 91 0.45 -9.94 -9.52
C PHE A 91 0.44 -11.25 -10.33
N GLN A 92 -0.59 -12.08 -10.16
CA GLN A 92 -0.73 -13.34 -10.90
C GLN A 92 -0.93 -13.14 -12.41
N SER A 93 -1.60 -12.06 -12.81
CA SER A 93 -1.75 -11.69 -14.22
C SER A 93 -0.50 -11.02 -14.81
N GLY A 94 0.45 -10.58 -13.97
CA GLY A 94 1.61 -9.78 -14.37
C GLY A 94 1.29 -8.29 -14.63
N GLU A 95 0.03 -7.89 -14.45
CA GLU A 95 -0.43 -6.51 -14.62
C GLU A 95 0.20 -5.58 -13.58
N LEU A 96 0.36 -6.03 -12.33
CA LEU A 96 0.98 -5.23 -11.27
C LEU A 96 2.39 -4.79 -11.63
N LYS A 97 3.18 -5.71 -12.19
CA LYS A 97 4.57 -5.43 -12.62
C LYS A 97 4.60 -4.38 -13.73
N THR A 98 3.68 -4.52 -14.69
CA THR A 98 3.53 -3.59 -15.81
C THR A 98 3.09 -2.22 -15.34
N PHE A 99 2.11 -2.17 -14.44
CA PHE A 99 1.60 -0.94 -13.85
C PHE A 99 2.69 -0.17 -13.09
N LEU A 100 3.49 -0.88 -12.27
CA LEU A 100 4.62 -0.27 -11.56
C LEU A 100 5.68 0.27 -12.52
N ALA A 101 5.99 -0.46 -13.59
CA ALA A 101 6.93 -0.02 -14.62
C ALA A 101 6.42 1.21 -15.39
N ASP A 102 5.13 1.25 -15.74
CA ASP A 102 4.48 2.38 -16.42
C ASP A 102 4.51 3.65 -15.55
N LYS A 103 4.27 3.49 -14.24
CA LYS A 103 4.40 4.58 -13.25
C LYS A 103 5.84 4.98 -12.96
N GLY A 104 6.83 4.34 -13.58
CA GLY A 104 8.25 4.64 -13.41
C GLY A 104 8.82 4.23 -12.05
N VAL A 105 8.23 3.22 -11.41
CA VAL A 105 8.73 2.67 -10.16
C VAL A 105 9.86 1.68 -10.48
N GLU A 106 11.06 1.98 -10.00
CA GLU A 106 12.22 1.10 -10.17
C GLU A 106 12.01 -0.21 -9.42
N GLN A 107 12.06 -1.31 -10.18
CA GLN A 107 12.06 -2.68 -9.68
C GLN A 107 13.51 -3.14 -9.62
N ALA A 108 13.91 -3.79 -8.53
CA ALA A 108 15.24 -4.41 -8.47
C ALA A 108 15.33 -5.46 -9.60
N ALA A 109 16.23 -5.21 -10.54
CA ALA A 109 16.49 -6.04 -11.72
C ALA A 109 17.18 -7.36 -11.35
#